data_AF-A0A6J4XX63-F1
#
_entry.id   AF-A0A6J4XX63-F1
#
_cell.length_a   1.000
_cell.length_b   1.000
_cell.length_c   1.000
_cell.angle_alpha   90.00
_cell.angle_beta   90.00
_cell.angle_gamma   90.00
#
_symmetry.space_group_name_H-M   'P 1'
#
loop_
_entity.id
_entity.type
_entity.pdbx_description
1 polymer ?
#
loop_
_entity_poly.entity_id
_entity_poly.type
_entity_poly.pdbx_seq_one_letter_code
_entity_poly.pdbx_strand_id
1 'polypeptide(L)' 'MRSLQPIPQCIDWDHVSVNFINLVDSADLIISKGMANFETLYPSRITVPSFYLFKVKCEPVQNYIKAPVNSFMALWKDAK' A
#
# COMPACT_ATOMS: atom_id res chain seq x y z
N MET A 1 -18.01 -20.09 -13.76
CA MET A 1 -16.94 -19.49 -14.59
C MET A 1 -16.51 -18.19 -13.90
N ARG A 2 -15.49 -18.24 -13.03
CA ARG A 2 -15.02 -17.04 -12.32
C ARG A 2 -14.24 -16.19 -13.33
N SER A 3 -14.72 -14.98 -13.61
CA SER A 3 -14.00 -13.99 -14.41
C SER A 3 -12.62 -13.77 -13.80
N LEU A 4 -11.55 -13.98 -14.57
CA LEU A 4 -10.16 -13.62 -14.25
C LEU A 4 -10.00 -12.10 -14.24
N GLN A 5 -10.74 -11.41 -13.37
CA GLN A 5 -10.44 -10.03 -13.02
C GLN A 5 -9.13 -10.06 -12.20
N PRO A 6 -8.09 -9.28 -12.55
CA PRO A 6 -6.90 -9.18 -11.72
C PRO A 6 -7.35 -8.69 -10.35
N ILE A 7 -7.12 -9.51 -9.33
CA ILE A 7 -7.40 -9.13 -7.93
C ILE A 7 -6.58 -7.86 -7.67
N PRO A 8 -7.20 -6.76 -7.22
CA PRO A 8 -6.45 -5.62 -6.73
C PRO A 8 -5.40 -6.15 -5.75
N GLN A 9 -4.13 -5.78 -5.93
CA GLN A 9 -3.06 -6.20 -5.01
C GLN A 9 -3.23 -5.44 -3.68
N CYS A 10 -4.26 -5.82 -2.93
CA CYS A 10 -4.50 -5.43 -1.55
C CYS A 10 -3.83 -6.47 -0.66
N ILE A 11 -3.10 -6.04 0.36
CA ILE A 11 -2.51 -6.95 1.33
C ILE A 11 -3.58 -7.26 2.39
N ASP A 12 -3.98 -8.52 2.45
CA ASP A 12 -4.83 -9.04 3.51
C ASP A 12 -3.95 -9.58 4.65
N TRP A 13 -3.66 -8.72 5.62
CA TRP A 13 -2.74 -9.01 6.73
C TRP A 13 -3.14 -10.20 7.59
N ASP A 14 -4.43 -10.57 7.61
CA ASP A 14 -4.92 -11.71 8.39
C ASP A 14 -4.66 -13.05 7.68
N HIS A 15 -4.40 -13.00 6.37
CA HIS A 15 -4.25 -14.17 5.50
C HIS A 15 -2.90 -14.23 4.76
N VAL A 16 -1.95 -13.34 5.05
CA VAL A 16 -0.57 -13.44 4.52
C VAL A 16 0.20 -14.59 5.14
N SER A 17 1.13 -15.16 4.38
CA SER A 17 2.04 -16.17 4.89
C SER A 17 3.02 -15.61 5.93
N VAL A 18 3.44 -16.44 6.89
CA VAL A 18 4.49 -16.09 7.86
C VAL A 18 5.78 -15.65 7.16
N ASN A 19 6.15 -16.29 6.04
CA ASN A 19 7.34 -15.91 5.27
C ASN A 19 7.25 -14.48 4.72
N PHE A 20 6.05 -14.04 4.31
CA PHE A 20 5.84 -12.68 3.84
C PHE A 20 5.99 -11.68 4.98
N ILE A 21 5.44 -11.97 6.17
CA ILE A 21 5.59 -11.13 7.36
C ILE A 21 7.08 -10.99 7.72
N ASN A 22 7.80 -12.11 7.80
CA ASN A 22 9.23 -12.10 8.10
C ASN A 22 10.03 -11.28 7.08
N LEU A 23 9.68 -11.38 5.79
CA LEU A 23 10.31 -10.59 4.74
C LEU A 23 10.04 -9.08 4.92
N VAL A 24 8.79 -8.72 5.20
CA VAL A 24 8.37 -7.34 5.46
C VAL A 24 9.12 -6.78 6.66
N ASP A 25 9.21 -7.52 7.77
CA ASP A 25 9.84 -7.09 9.01
C ASP A 25 11.37 -7.01 8.90
N SER A 26 11.99 -7.84 8.05
CA SER A 26 13.44 -7.85 7.80
C SER A 26 13.90 -6.81 6.77
N ALA A 27 12.98 -6.17 6.05
CA ALA A 27 13.33 -5.25 4.98
C ALA A 27 13.91 -3.94 5.53
N ASP A 28 14.92 -3.38 4.85
CA ASP A 28 15.44 -2.05 5.18
C ASP A 28 14.50 -0.92 4.70
N LEU A 29 13.74 -1.19 3.63
CA LEU A 29 12.82 -0.24 3.01
C LEU A 29 11.75 -0.99 2.21
N ILE A 30 10.50 -0.55 2.31
CA ILE A 30 9.40 -1.06 1.49
C ILE A 30 9.04 -0.03 0.41
N ILE A 31 9.04 -0.44 -0.85
CA ILE A 31 8.51 0.35 -1.97
C ILE A 31 7.13 -0.18 -2.35
N SER A 32 6.10 0.58 -2.01
CA SER A 32 4.70 0.24 -2.25
C SER A 32 4.15 0.93 -3.50
N LYS A 33 3.63 0.15 -4.46
CA LYS A 33 3.12 0.65 -5.73
C LYS A 33 1.60 0.51 -5.83
N GLY A 34 0.94 1.59 -6.27
CA GLY A 34 -0.49 1.60 -6.56
C GLY A 34 -1.38 1.84 -5.35
N MET A 35 -2.64 2.18 -5.61
CA MET A 35 -3.60 2.57 -4.56
C MET A 35 -3.97 1.41 -3.64
N ALA A 36 -4.14 0.20 -4.18
CA ALA A 36 -4.50 -0.99 -3.40
C ALA A 36 -3.46 -1.32 -2.30
N ASN A 37 -2.17 -1.26 -2.65
CA ASN A 37 -1.10 -1.43 -1.66
C ASN A 37 -1.03 -0.24 -0.69
N PHE A 38 -1.23 1.00 -1.17
CA PHE A 38 -1.28 2.17 -0.29
C PHE A 38 -2.40 2.06 0.76
N GLU A 39 -3.61 1.70 0.35
CA GLU A 39 -4.80 1.58 1.20
C GLU A 39 -4.63 0.54 2.32
N THR A 40 -3.84 -0.51 2.07
CA THR A 40 -3.64 -1.62 3.03
C THR A 40 -2.34 -1.50 3.84
N LEU A 41 -1.27 -0.94 3.27
CA LEU A 41 0.04 -0.84 3.92
C LEU A 41 0.26 0.49 4.64
N TYR A 42 -0.32 1.60 4.16
CA TYR A 42 -0.15 2.91 4.82
C TYR A 42 -0.73 2.96 6.24
N PRO A 43 -1.97 2.47 6.49
CA PRO A 43 -2.53 2.44 7.84
C PRO A 43 -2.00 1.29 8.71
N SER A 44 -1.26 0.32 8.15
CA SER A 44 -0.73 -0.81 8.92
C SER A 44 0.36 -0.36 9.90
N ARG A 45 0.55 -1.16 10.95
CA ARG A 45 1.49 -0.90 12.06
C ARG A 45 2.92 -1.39 11.78
N ILE A 46 3.28 -1.55 10.51
CA ILE A 46 4.66 -1.90 10.15
C ILE A 46 5.64 -0.84 10.68
N THR A 47 6.76 -1.28 11.22
CA THR A 47 7.84 -0.43 11.75
C THR A 47 8.91 -0.12 10.71
N VAL A 48 8.88 -0.80 9.57
CA VAL A 48 9.84 -0.61 8.47
C VAL A 48 9.51 0.66 7.70
N PRO A 49 10.51 1.51 7.38
CA PRO A 49 10.26 2.71 6.59
C PRO A 49 9.72 2.34 5.21
N SER A 50 8.83 3.17 4.70
CA SER A 50 8.07 2.82 3.49
C SER A 50 7.85 4.02 2.58
N PHE A 51 7.98 3.76 1.28
CA PHE A 51 7.82 4.72 0.21
C PHE A 51 6.67 4.31 -0.71
N TYR A 52 5.69 5.19 -0.86
CA TYR A 52 4.45 4.91 -1.58
C TYR A 52 4.38 5.69 -2.88
N LEU A 53 4.16 4.99 -3.98
CA LEU A 53 4.10 5.54 -5.33
C LEU A 53 2.80 5.13 -6.01
N PHE A 54 1.90 6.08 -6.20
CA PHE A 54 0.59 5.81 -6.79
C PHE A 54 0.01 7.05 -7.48
N LYS A 55 -0.99 6.84 -8.33
CA LYS A 55 -1.83 7.90 -8.90
C LYS A 55 -3.15 7.91 -8.16
N VAL A 56 -3.65 9.08 -7.74
CA VAL A 56 -4.98 9.20 -7.12
C VAL A 56 -6.04 9.02 -8.20
N LYS A 57 -6.90 7.99 -8.08
CA LYS A 57 -7.95 7.71 -9.07
C LYS A 57 -9.37 7.85 -8.53
N CYS A 58 -9.56 7.99 -7.22
CA CYS A 58 -10.88 8.02 -6.59
C CYS A 58 -10.96 9.07 -5.49
N GLU A 59 -12.18 9.53 -5.23
CA GLU A 59 -12.48 10.53 -4.20
C GLU A 59 -12.11 10.08 -2.77
N PRO A 60 -12.32 8.81 -2.36
CA PRO A 60 -11.88 8.35 -1.03
C PRO A 60 -10.40 8.59 -0.75
N VAL A 61 -9.52 8.25 -1.69
CA VAL A 61 -8.07 8.46 -1.53
C VAL A 61 -7.72 9.94 -1.58
N GLN A 62 -8.35 10.73 -2.46
CA GLN A 62 -8.21 12.19 -2.46
C GLN A 62 -8.55 12.78 -1.09
N ASN A 63 -9.66 12.37 -0.48
CA ASN A 63 -10.13 12.90 0.80
C ASN A 63 -9.20 12.49 1.95
N TYR A 64 -8.59 11.32 1.86
CA TYR A 64 -7.62 10.81 2.83
C TYR A 64 -6.28 11.56 2.77
N ILE A 65 -5.69 11.71 1.57
CA ILE A 65 -4.37 12.32 1.41
C ILE A 65 -4.39 13.83 1.14
N LYS A 66 -5.58 14.40 0.96
CA LYS A 66 -5.82 15.81 0.59
C LYS A 66 -5.10 16.23 -0.70
N ALA A 67 -5.06 15.36 -1.69
CA ALA A 67 -4.49 15.66 -3.01
C ALA A 67 -5.53 15.52 -4.14
N PRO A 68 -5.43 16.30 -5.24
CA PRO A 68 -6.38 16.23 -6.35
C PRO A 68 -6.46 14.86 -7.02
N VAL A 69 -7.63 14.49 -7.55
CA VAL A 69 -7.74 13.32 -8.45
C VAL A 69 -6.82 13.49 -9.64
N ASN A 70 -6.29 12.38 -10.14
CA ASN A 70 -5.29 12.26 -11.20
C ASN A 70 -3.88 12.76 -10.86
N SER A 71 -3.63 13.23 -9.63
CA SER A 71 -2.27 13.54 -9.19
C SER A 71 -1.42 12.27 -9.02
N PHE A 72 -0.12 12.41 -9.28
CA PHE A 72 0.88 11.40 -8.96
C PHE A 72 1.47 11.71 -7.59
N MET A 73 1.53 10.70 -6.73
CA MET A 73 1.97 10.81 -5.35
C MET A 73 3.26 10.02 -5.14
N ALA A 74 4.17 10.63 -4.38
CA ALA A 74 5.34 10.01 -3.80
C ALA A 74 5.38 10.37 -2.31
N LEU A 75 5.08 9.41 -1.43
CA LEU A 75 4.97 9.64 0.01
C LEU A 75 6.01 8.81 0.77
N TRP A 76 6.72 9.46 1.67
CA TRP A 76 7.61 8.81 2.63
C TRP A 76 6.89 8.63 3.97
N LYS A 77 6.96 7.43 4.55
CA LYS A 77 6.56 7.11 5.92
C LYS A 77 7.79 6.55 6.63
N ASP A 78 8.24 7.26 7.65
CA ASP A 78 9.38 6.84 8.43
C ASP A 78 9.08 5.61 9.29
N ALA A 79 10.13 4.94 9.73
CA ALA A 79 10.04 3.92 10.77
C ALA A 79 9.55 4.58 12.07
N LYS A 80 8.57 3.95 12.73
CA LYS A 80 8.15 4.35 14.09
C LYS A 80 8.83 3.49 15.14
#